data_AF-A0A348V1U7-F1
#
_entry.id   AF-A0A348V1U7-F1
#
_cell.length_a   1.000
_cell.length_b   1.000
_cell.length_c   1.000
_cell.angle_alpha   90.00
_cell.angle_beta   90.00
_cell.angle_gamma   90.00
#
_symmetry.space_group_name_H-M   'P 1'
#
loop_
_entity.id
_entity.type
_entity.pdbx_description
1 polymer ?
#
loop_
_entity_poly.entity_id
_entity_poly.type
_entity_poly.pdbx_seq_one_letter_code
_entity_poly.pdbx_strand_id
1 'polypeptide(L)'
;MVGIDALVGAYAQTGRLCQMIIGNMPETGLEPEFDGKTAEQIVDLGYAMLTRVALRGKRYVAIDTDSMQMETALNQVHAARRFFGLESTRESMKLFADMLQKKGGYDPEELKALRDWVVNVKFRNRIYTNTEEIIKSKKAVLTGLDRVQPPALSADDKKKLDEGLALYLIIRNYLKDVNAIGGGWTSQLAWGSDRRGLPLSTADIAESLFNSTEDHTGKKPVIPFATENDIQALLTMICYCYLSGGQPTLFMDFRKVYEPWEIRKKAAELKVDLKPFEGSSWLEKGFVDGNNSGSASLDYATEAFLFKAIEYYFPGLGFSVSYLSPAGIKGLAGRLAYSDLSGLFTMVQGEAESISLPPLLAEEVCRASDYSWPHTFVTYDRLPASLVKMGMPANHFHLVTGLNRRRWQYFSDYACVLNYRWENLPEYSEDLDRPLPMLYRLNGGEIQAKLLQARRG
;
A
#
# COMPACT_ATOMS: atom_id res chain seq x y z
N MET A 1 1.71 30.18 27.06
CA MET A 1 2.39 30.81 25.92
C MET A 1 3.88 31.01 26.20
N VAL A 2 4.30 32.02 26.98
CA VAL A 2 5.73 32.39 27.16
C VAL A 2 6.69 31.23 27.46
N GLY A 3 6.31 30.27 28.31
CA GLY A 3 7.18 29.15 28.68
C GLY A 3 7.40 28.11 27.56
N ILE A 4 6.40 27.85 26.72
CA ILE A 4 6.52 26.82 25.66
C ILE A 4 7.42 27.33 24.53
N ASP A 5 7.27 28.60 24.15
CA ASP A 5 8.06 29.25 23.10
C ASP A 5 9.55 29.27 23.47
N ALA A 6 9.86 29.61 24.73
CA ALA A 6 11.23 29.58 25.25
C ALA A 6 11.83 28.16 25.23
N LEU A 7 11.04 27.15 25.60
CA LEU A 7 11.48 25.76 25.60
C LEU A 7 11.80 25.26 24.19
N VAL A 8 10.87 25.41 23.25
CA VAL A 8 11.08 24.92 21.87
C VAL A 8 12.21 25.68 21.17
N GLY A 9 12.37 26.97 21.48
CA GLY A 9 13.48 27.80 21.04
C GLY A 9 14.82 27.27 21.55
N ALA A 10 14.93 26.94 22.85
CA ALA A 10 16.13 26.39 23.44
C ALA A 10 16.52 25.03 22.82
N TYR A 11 15.57 24.12 22.62
CA TYR A 11 15.82 22.85 21.93
C TYR A 11 16.33 23.08 20.51
N ALA A 12 15.67 23.96 19.74
CA ALA A 12 16.04 24.28 18.37
C ALA A 12 17.46 24.86 18.26
N GLN A 13 17.85 25.78 19.17
CA GLN A 13 19.19 26.36 19.21
C GLN A 13 20.29 25.31 19.50
N THR A 14 19.96 24.21 20.18
CA THR A 14 20.88 23.07 20.38
C THR A 14 20.82 22.02 19.26
N GLY A 15 20.05 22.26 18.20
CA GLY A 15 19.89 21.33 17.08
C GLY A 15 18.99 20.13 17.38
N ARG A 16 18.14 20.22 18.41
CA ARG A 16 17.21 19.15 18.81
C ARG A 16 15.79 19.48 18.39
N LEU A 17 15.08 18.47 17.87
CA LEU A 17 13.67 18.60 17.50
C LEU A 17 12.81 18.60 18.77
N CYS A 18 11.92 19.58 18.88
CA CYS A 18 10.86 19.62 19.88
C CYS A 18 9.60 20.14 19.18
N GLN A 19 8.53 19.33 19.19
CA GLN A 19 7.26 19.70 18.58
C GLN A 19 6.51 20.67 19.49
N MET A 20 5.74 21.57 18.89
CA MET A 20 4.95 22.57 19.60
C MET A 20 3.50 22.48 19.16
N ILE A 21 2.59 22.33 20.13
CA ILE A 21 1.15 22.43 19.93
C ILE A 21 0.65 23.47 20.92
N ILE A 22 0.05 24.54 20.40
CA ILE A 22 -0.57 25.60 21.18
C ILE A 22 -2.03 25.65 20.75
N GLY A 23 -2.91 25.26 21.67
CA GLY A 23 -4.35 25.34 21.47
C GLY A 23 -4.97 26.63 21.97
N ASN A 24 -6.27 26.76 21.75
CA ASN A 24 -7.06 27.78 22.45
C ASN A 24 -7.28 27.31 23.88
N MET A 25 -6.58 27.95 24.83
CA MET A 25 -6.72 27.68 26.26
C MET A 25 -7.19 28.96 26.97
N PRO A 26 -8.01 28.84 28.02
CA PRO A 26 -8.31 29.97 28.89
C PRO A 26 -7.02 30.58 29.48
N GLU A 27 -6.97 31.91 29.63
CA GLU A 27 -5.79 32.61 30.17
C GLU A 27 -5.52 32.26 31.65
N THR A 28 -6.53 31.79 32.38
CA THR A 28 -6.47 31.44 33.80
C THR A 28 -7.33 30.21 34.11
N GLY A 29 -7.05 29.53 35.23
CA GLY A 29 -7.79 28.36 35.68
C GLY A 29 -6.88 27.16 35.98
N LEU A 30 -7.32 26.29 36.90
CA LEU A 30 -6.61 25.05 37.24
C LEU A 30 -7.04 23.85 36.39
N GLU A 31 -8.18 23.97 35.69
CA GLU A 31 -8.80 22.94 34.86
C GLU A 31 -8.97 23.48 33.42
N PRO A 32 -7.87 23.70 32.67
CA PRO A 32 -7.98 24.21 31.32
C PRO A 32 -8.58 23.16 30.38
N GLU A 33 -9.63 23.53 29.66
CA GLU A 33 -10.17 22.74 28.55
C GLU A 33 -9.46 23.13 27.25
N PHE A 34 -9.03 22.13 26.47
CA PHE A 34 -8.47 22.34 25.14
C PHE A 34 -9.51 22.03 24.06
N ASP A 35 -9.50 22.81 22.98
CA ASP A 35 -10.43 22.64 21.87
C ASP A 35 -10.20 21.32 21.10
N GLY A 36 -11.22 20.87 20.36
CA GLY A 36 -11.17 19.62 19.62
C GLY A 36 -10.04 19.54 18.58
N LYS A 37 -9.69 20.66 17.93
CA LYS A 37 -8.57 20.66 16.97
C LYS A 37 -7.25 20.41 17.69
N THR A 38 -7.05 21.02 18.85
CA THR A 38 -5.87 20.79 19.69
C THR A 38 -5.78 19.34 20.15
N ALA A 39 -6.91 18.75 20.56
CA ALA A 39 -6.98 17.34 20.93
C ALA A 39 -6.51 16.42 19.78
N GLU A 40 -7.01 16.66 18.56
CA GLU A 40 -6.62 15.89 17.37
C GLU A 40 -5.13 16.02 17.05
N GLN A 41 -4.55 17.22 17.16
CA GLN A 41 -3.11 17.43 16.94
C GLN A 41 -2.26 16.65 17.95
N ILE A 42 -2.67 16.62 19.22
CA ILE A 42 -2.00 15.86 20.27
C ILE A 42 -2.08 14.35 19.97
N VAL A 43 -3.25 13.87 19.55
CA VAL A 43 -3.43 12.46 19.15
C VAL A 43 -2.52 12.12 17.97
N ASP A 44 -2.47 12.95 16.93
CA ASP A 44 -1.61 12.73 15.77
C ASP A 44 -0.12 12.71 16.14
N LEU A 45 0.32 13.64 17.00
CA LEU A 45 1.68 13.65 17.52
C LEU A 45 1.97 12.37 18.33
N GLY A 46 1.02 11.94 19.15
CA GLY A 46 1.09 10.69 19.91
C GLY A 46 1.29 9.47 19.01
N TYR A 47 0.48 9.32 17.96
CA TYR A 47 0.63 8.24 16.97
C TYR A 47 2.01 8.27 16.30
N ALA A 48 2.50 9.45 15.90
CA ALA A 48 3.81 9.58 15.28
C ALA A 48 4.95 9.15 16.22
N MET A 49 4.93 9.60 17.47
CA MET A 49 5.94 9.24 18.47
C MET A 49 5.89 7.75 18.82
N LEU A 50 4.68 7.21 19.05
CA LEU A 50 4.49 5.79 19.36
C LEU A 50 4.94 4.91 18.20
N THR A 51 4.61 5.28 16.95
CA THR A 51 5.08 4.56 15.77
C THR A 51 6.61 4.52 15.70
N ARG A 52 7.27 5.68 15.90
CA ARG A 52 8.74 5.74 15.87
C ARG A 52 9.40 4.81 16.88
N VAL A 53 8.79 4.63 18.05
CA VAL A 53 9.25 3.70 19.10
C VAL A 53 8.88 2.26 18.76
N ALA A 54 7.65 2.01 18.31
CA ALA A 54 7.13 0.67 18.02
C ALA A 54 7.90 -0.06 16.93
N LEU A 55 8.40 0.67 15.92
CA LEU A 55 9.22 0.10 14.84
C LEU A 55 10.64 -0.27 15.28
N ARG A 56 11.16 0.30 16.38
CA ARG A 56 12.56 0.13 16.78
C ARG A 56 12.86 -1.32 17.17
N GLY A 57 13.85 -1.92 16.50
CA GLY A 57 14.28 -3.31 16.72
C GLY A 57 13.34 -4.36 16.16
N LYS A 58 12.22 -3.96 15.51
CA LYS A 58 11.36 -4.87 14.76
C LYS A 58 12.01 -5.24 13.43
N ARG A 59 11.64 -6.40 12.89
CA ARG A 59 12.19 -6.91 11.62
C ARG A 59 11.17 -6.80 10.50
N TYR A 60 11.65 -6.59 9.28
CA TYR A 60 10.96 -7.06 8.09
C TYR A 60 11.76 -8.19 7.45
N VAL A 61 11.09 -9.08 6.72
CA VAL A 61 11.74 -10.16 5.98
C VAL A 61 11.77 -9.82 4.50
N ALA A 62 12.96 -9.75 3.91
CA ALA A 62 13.16 -9.68 2.47
C ALA A 62 13.42 -11.10 1.95
N ILE A 63 12.52 -11.62 1.12
CA ILE A 63 12.65 -12.99 0.59
C ILE A 63 13.14 -12.91 -0.85
N ASP A 64 14.39 -13.32 -1.04
CA ASP A 64 15.27 -13.16 -2.21
C ASP A 64 15.84 -11.75 -2.42
N THR A 65 16.58 -11.55 -3.53
CA THR A 65 17.26 -10.29 -3.86
C THR A 65 16.33 -9.26 -4.48
N ASP A 66 15.91 -9.50 -5.72
CA ASP A 66 15.16 -8.57 -6.55
C ASP A 66 14.16 -9.33 -7.42
N SER A 67 13.03 -8.68 -7.68
CA SER A 67 12.10 -9.11 -8.71
C SER A 67 12.39 -8.32 -9.98
N MET A 68 12.62 -9.01 -11.09
CA MET A 68 12.76 -8.40 -12.42
C MET A 68 13.75 -7.22 -12.49
N GLN A 69 14.83 -7.24 -11.70
CA GLN A 69 15.82 -6.15 -11.63
C GLN A 69 15.23 -4.81 -11.16
N MET A 70 14.20 -4.84 -10.33
CA MET A 70 13.65 -3.64 -9.71
C MET A 70 14.58 -3.11 -8.62
N GLU A 71 15.11 -1.91 -8.82
CA GLU A 71 16.03 -1.30 -7.85
C GLU A 71 15.37 -0.98 -6.51
N THR A 72 14.05 -0.85 -6.49
CA THR A 72 13.29 -0.68 -5.25
C THR A 72 13.22 -1.97 -4.42
N ALA A 73 13.46 -3.14 -5.02
CA ALA A 73 13.56 -4.42 -4.32
C ALA A 73 14.92 -4.64 -3.64
N LEU A 74 15.95 -3.88 -4.04
CA LEU A 74 17.22 -3.89 -3.31
C LEU A 74 17.01 -3.47 -1.87
N ASN A 75 17.60 -4.23 -0.95
CA ASN A 75 17.34 -4.07 0.47
C ASN A 75 18.19 -2.95 1.08
N GLN A 76 17.60 -1.78 1.35
CA GLN A 76 18.29 -0.63 1.98
C GLN A 76 18.46 -0.80 3.50
N VAL A 77 19.14 -1.88 3.94
CA VAL A 77 19.27 -2.28 5.36
C VAL A 77 19.74 -1.14 6.26
N HIS A 78 20.82 -0.44 5.88
CA HIS A 78 21.38 0.63 6.70
C HIS A 78 20.44 1.83 6.82
N ALA A 79 19.77 2.20 5.72
CA ALA A 79 18.81 3.30 5.70
C ALA A 79 17.57 2.95 6.53
N ALA A 80 17.01 1.74 6.37
CA ALA A 80 15.86 1.27 7.13
C ALA A 80 16.13 1.27 8.64
N ARG A 81 17.31 0.77 9.05
CA ARG A 81 17.76 0.80 10.46
C ARG A 81 17.91 2.22 10.98
N ARG A 82 18.56 3.09 10.20
CA ARG A 82 18.83 4.48 10.60
C ARG A 82 17.55 5.29 10.78
N PHE A 83 16.68 5.31 9.77
CA PHE A 83 15.54 6.22 9.72
C PHE A 83 14.31 5.68 10.45
N PHE A 84 14.07 4.36 10.35
CA PHE A 84 12.88 3.73 10.94
C PHE A 84 13.18 2.89 12.17
N GLY A 85 14.46 2.55 12.44
CA GLY A 85 14.83 1.64 13.52
C GLY A 85 14.55 0.18 13.20
N LEU A 86 14.27 -0.15 11.93
CA LEU A 86 13.91 -1.48 11.48
C LEU A 86 15.15 -2.31 11.15
N GLU A 87 15.12 -3.57 11.56
CA GLU A 87 16.08 -4.59 11.19
C GLU A 87 15.60 -5.38 9.97
N SER A 88 16.52 -6.01 9.24
CA SER A 88 16.17 -6.83 8.08
C SER A 88 16.64 -8.27 8.23
N THR A 89 15.69 -9.20 8.11
CA THR A 89 15.94 -10.62 7.88
C THR A 89 15.93 -10.87 6.37
N ARG A 90 16.84 -11.71 5.87
CA ARG A 90 16.99 -12.03 4.45
C ARG A 90 16.99 -13.53 4.29
N GLU A 91 16.14 -14.05 3.43
CA GLU A 91 16.04 -15.49 3.16
C GLU A 91 15.91 -15.77 1.68
N SER A 92 16.27 -16.99 1.26
CA SER A 92 16.06 -17.42 -0.12
C SER A 92 14.68 -18.05 -0.29
N MET A 93 14.01 -17.79 -1.42
CA MET A 93 12.77 -18.49 -1.81
C MET A 93 12.95 -20.02 -1.84
N LYS A 94 14.19 -20.50 -2.04
CA LYS A 94 14.51 -21.94 -2.00
C LYS A 94 14.08 -22.61 -0.69
N LEU A 95 14.24 -21.95 0.45
CA LEU A 95 13.85 -22.51 1.75
C LEU A 95 12.34 -22.80 1.78
N PHE A 96 11.53 -21.85 1.29
CA PHE A 96 10.08 -21.94 1.22
C PHE A 96 9.61 -22.96 0.18
N ALA A 97 10.31 -23.05 -0.96
CA ALA A 97 10.07 -24.10 -1.96
C ALA A 97 10.30 -25.50 -1.38
N ASP A 98 11.39 -25.72 -0.65
CA ASP A 98 11.68 -26.99 0.02
C ASP A 98 10.59 -27.35 1.05
N MET A 99 10.10 -26.36 1.81
CA MET A 99 9.02 -26.53 2.79
C MET A 99 7.70 -26.93 2.12
N LEU A 100 7.31 -26.25 1.03
CA LEU A 100 6.13 -26.61 0.24
C LEU A 100 6.23 -28.04 -0.31
N GLN A 101 7.35 -28.40 -0.94
CA GLN A 101 7.55 -29.72 -1.53
C GLN A 101 7.50 -30.85 -0.48
N LYS A 102 8.06 -30.61 0.71
CA LYS A 102 8.03 -31.56 1.83
C LYS A 102 6.72 -31.54 2.62
N LYS A 103 5.78 -30.65 2.27
CA LYS A 103 4.53 -30.40 3.03
C LYS A 103 4.82 -30.10 4.51
N GLY A 104 5.82 -29.26 4.76
CA GLY A 104 6.27 -28.86 6.08
C GLY A 104 6.17 -27.34 6.30
N GLY A 105 6.31 -26.90 7.56
CA GLY A 105 6.22 -25.49 7.94
C GLY A 105 4.79 -24.97 8.22
N TYR A 106 3.78 -25.84 8.08
CA TYR A 106 2.39 -25.55 8.39
C TYR A 106 1.67 -26.81 8.89
N ASP A 107 0.53 -26.63 9.56
CA ASP A 107 -0.37 -27.72 9.97
C ASP A 107 -1.29 -28.11 8.80
N PRO A 108 -1.31 -29.39 8.36
CA PRO A 108 -2.20 -29.84 7.28
C PRO A 108 -3.69 -29.64 7.55
N GLU A 109 -4.14 -29.73 8.81
CA GLU A 109 -5.56 -29.49 9.14
C GLU A 109 -5.87 -27.99 9.08
N GLU A 110 -4.91 -27.11 9.41
CA GLU A 110 -5.05 -25.68 9.22
C GLU A 110 -5.15 -25.32 7.73
N LEU A 111 -4.32 -25.92 6.87
CA LEU A 111 -4.43 -25.71 5.42
C LEU A 111 -5.82 -26.10 4.90
N LYS A 112 -6.36 -27.22 5.38
CA LYS A 112 -7.71 -27.67 5.00
C LYS A 112 -8.79 -26.70 5.45
N ALA A 113 -8.69 -26.16 6.68
CA ALA A 113 -9.60 -25.13 7.18
C ALA A 113 -9.49 -23.82 6.39
N LEU A 114 -8.27 -23.39 6.07
CA LEU A 114 -8.02 -22.21 5.24
C LEU A 114 -8.61 -22.37 3.84
N ARG A 115 -8.39 -23.50 3.17
CA ARG A 115 -9.00 -23.78 1.87
C ARG A 115 -10.53 -23.79 1.96
N ASP A 116 -11.11 -24.41 2.98
CA ASP A 116 -12.57 -24.43 3.16
C ASP A 116 -13.13 -23.01 3.31
N TRP A 117 -12.49 -22.18 4.12
CA TRP A 117 -12.87 -20.77 4.24
C TRP A 117 -12.74 -20.02 2.91
N VAL A 118 -11.63 -20.17 2.18
CA VAL A 118 -11.44 -19.51 0.88
C VAL A 118 -12.51 -19.94 -0.12
N VAL A 119 -12.76 -21.24 -0.28
CA VAL A 119 -13.63 -21.79 -1.33
C VAL A 119 -15.12 -21.67 -0.98
N ASN A 120 -15.48 -21.90 0.28
CA ASN A 120 -16.87 -22.04 0.70
C ASN A 120 -17.41 -20.83 1.48
N VAL A 121 -16.55 -19.92 1.93
CA VAL A 121 -16.95 -18.71 2.67
C VAL A 121 -16.56 -17.45 1.90
N LYS A 122 -15.26 -17.15 1.80
CA LYS A 122 -14.78 -15.85 1.32
C LYS A 122 -14.99 -15.64 -0.18
N PHE A 123 -14.74 -16.66 -1.00
CA PHE A 123 -14.86 -16.62 -2.48
C PHE A 123 -15.89 -17.62 -3.02
N ARG A 124 -16.88 -17.98 -2.20
CA ARG A 124 -17.95 -18.90 -2.63
C ARG A 124 -18.58 -18.41 -3.94
N ASN A 125 -18.59 -19.28 -4.95
CA ASN A 125 -19.08 -19.01 -6.30
C ASN A 125 -18.37 -17.84 -7.01
N ARG A 126 -17.11 -17.54 -6.66
CA ARG A 126 -16.33 -16.42 -7.22
C ARG A 126 -14.88 -16.82 -7.57
N ILE A 127 -14.65 -18.08 -7.90
CA ILE A 127 -13.33 -18.60 -8.31
C ILE A 127 -13.39 -19.05 -9.77
N TYR A 128 -12.81 -18.26 -10.66
CA TYR A 128 -12.82 -18.47 -12.10
C TYR A 128 -11.54 -19.13 -12.59
N THR A 129 -11.67 -20.33 -13.15
CA THR A 129 -10.55 -21.10 -13.73
C THR A 129 -10.42 -20.91 -15.25
N ASN A 130 -11.35 -20.19 -15.87
CA ASN A 130 -11.43 -19.88 -17.29
C ASN A 130 -11.11 -18.41 -17.61
N THR A 131 -10.12 -17.84 -16.94
CA THR A 131 -9.69 -16.43 -17.06
C THR A 131 -9.52 -15.98 -18.52
N GLU A 132 -8.82 -16.75 -19.34
CA GLU A 132 -8.61 -16.42 -20.76
C GLU A 132 -9.90 -16.37 -21.58
N GLU A 133 -10.88 -17.24 -21.27
CA GLU A 133 -12.19 -17.23 -21.92
C GLU A 133 -12.96 -15.95 -21.56
N ILE A 134 -12.92 -15.54 -20.28
CA ILE A 134 -13.58 -14.33 -19.79
C ILE A 134 -12.99 -13.09 -20.48
N ILE A 135 -11.66 -13.01 -20.56
CA ILE A 135 -10.96 -11.92 -21.24
C ILE A 135 -11.32 -11.89 -22.73
N LYS A 136 -11.23 -13.03 -23.41
CA LYS A 136 -11.51 -13.13 -24.86
C LYS A 136 -12.96 -12.81 -25.21
N SER A 137 -13.90 -13.27 -24.38
CA SER A 137 -15.34 -13.02 -24.56
C SER A 137 -15.78 -11.64 -24.09
N LYS A 138 -14.90 -10.87 -23.45
CA LYS A 138 -15.18 -9.54 -22.87
C LYS A 138 -16.38 -9.53 -21.93
N LYS A 139 -16.61 -10.61 -21.19
CA LYS A 139 -17.66 -10.65 -20.16
C LYS A 139 -17.36 -9.59 -19.09
N ALA A 140 -18.39 -8.88 -18.64
CA ALA A 140 -18.33 -7.79 -17.68
C ALA A 140 -18.63 -8.28 -16.25
N VAL A 141 -17.68 -9.07 -15.72
CA VAL A 141 -17.77 -9.70 -14.39
C VAL A 141 -17.58 -8.68 -13.27
N LEU A 142 -16.57 -7.80 -13.38
CA LEU A 142 -16.18 -6.89 -12.27
C LEU A 142 -17.24 -5.84 -11.93
N THR A 143 -18.04 -5.41 -12.91
CA THR A 143 -19.17 -4.49 -12.70
C THR A 143 -20.50 -5.22 -12.50
N GLY A 144 -20.52 -6.55 -12.64
CA GLY A 144 -21.72 -7.38 -12.52
C GLY A 144 -22.75 -7.18 -13.64
N LEU A 145 -22.37 -6.52 -14.75
CA LEU A 145 -23.24 -6.40 -15.93
C LEU A 145 -23.53 -7.77 -16.56
N ASP A 146 -22.54 -8.66 -16.57
CA ASP A 146 -22.70 -10.04 -17.01
C ASP A 146 -22.68 -11.01 -15.83
N ARG A 147 -23.73 -11.82 -15.71
CA ARG A 147 -23.79 -12.89 -14.71
C ARG A 147 -23.04 -14.12 -15.23
N VAL A 148 -21.80 -14.30 -14.78
CA VAL A 148 -20.95 -15.43 -15.17
C VAL A 148 -20.83 -16.41 -14.02
N GLN A 149 -21.33 -17.64 -14.19
CA GLN A 149 -21.11 -18.70 -13.21
C GLN A 149 -19.69 -19.25 -13.35
N PRO A 150 -18.91 -19.36 -12.25
CA PRO A 150 -17.59 -19.97 -12.32
C PRO A 150 -17.67 -21.47 -12.62
N PRO A 151 -16.69 -22.03 -13.35
CA PRO A 151 -16.55 -23.47 -13.49
C PRO A 151 -16.30 -24.16 -12.14
N ALA A 152 -16.59 -25.46 -12.05
CA ALA A 152 -16.21 -26.26 -10.90
C ALA A 152 -14.68 -26.43 -10.84
N LEU A 153 -14.09 -26.31 -9.64
CA LEU A 153 -12.65 -26.50 -9.44
C LEU A 153 -12.24 -27.96 -9.69
N SER A 154 -11.32 -28.17 -10.63
CA SER A 154 -10.69 -29.46 -10.86
C SER A 154 -9.74 -29.85 -9.71
N ALA A 155 -9.22 -31.07 -9.74
CA ALA A 155 -8.20 -31.50 -8.78
C ALA A 155 -6.90 -30.68 -8.89
N ASP A 156 -6.50 -30.33 -10.12
CA ASP A 156 -5.29 -29.53 -10.37
C ASP A 156 -5.48 -28.08 -9.93
N ASP A 157 -6.67 -27.50 -10.13
CA ASP A 157 -7.00 -26.16 -9.64
C ASP A 157 -6.91 -26.10 -8.10
N LYS A 158 -7.48 -27.11 -7.43
CA LYS A 158 -7.40 -27.22 -5.96
C LYS A 158 -5.96 -27.36 -5.49
N LYS A 159 -5.13 -28.15 -6.18
CA LYS A 159 -3.71 -28.30 -5.85
C LYS A 159 -2.97 -26.97 -5.96
N LYS A 160 -3.21 -26.20 -7.03
CA LYS A 160 -2.59 -24.89 -7.24
C LYS A 160 -3.06 -23.84 -6.22
N LEU A 161 -4.34 -23.89 -5.85
CA LEU A 161 -4.84 -23.08 -4.74
C LEU A 161 -4.17 -23.47 -3.42
N ASP A 162 -4.07 -24.77 -3.12
CA ASP A 162 -3.42 -25.28 -1.91
C ASP A 162 -1.92 -24.89 -1.84
N GLU A 163 -1.20 -24.84 -2.97
CA GLU A 163 0.19 -24.35 -3.03
C GLU A 163 0.29 -22.88 -2.56
N GLY A 164 -0.57 -21.98 -3.04
CA GLY A 164 -0.59 -20.57 -2.61
C GLY A 164 -1.04 -20.37 -1.16
N LEU A 165 -2.03 -21.14 -0.69
CA LEU A 165 -2.51 -21.09 0.69
C LEU A 165 -1.49 -21.68 1.68
N ALA A 166 -0.79 -22.74 1.30
CA ALA A 166 0.31 -23.28 2.10
C ALA A 166 1.45 -22.27 2.21
N LEU A 167 1.76 -21.55 1.14
CA LEU A 167 2.79 -20.51 1.16
C LEU A 167 2.46 -19.41 2.18
N TYR A 168 1.19 -18.96 2.25
CA TYR A 168 0.72 -18.02 3.28
C TYR A 168 1.03 -18.55 4.69
N LEU A 169 0.66 -19.78 5.00
CA LEU A 169 0.86 -20.37 6.33
C LEU A 169 2.35 -20.52 6.68
N ILE A 170 3.17 -20.97 5.73
CA ILE A 170 4.62 -21.13 5.91
C ILE A 170 5.26 -19.77 6.22
N ILE A 171 5.00 -18.77 5.38
CA ILE A 171 5.57 -17.43 5.56
C ILE A 171 5.06 -16.83 6.87
N ARG A 172 3.76 -16.96 7.19
CA ARG A 172 3.17 -16.43 8.43
C ARG A 172 3.86 -16.99 9.66
N ASN A 173 4.09 -18.30 9.69
CA ASN A 173 4.78 -18.98 10.79
C ASN A 173 6.24 -18.52 10.87
N TYR A 174 6.94 -18.43 9.73
CA TYR A 174 8.31 -17.93 9.68
C TYR A 174 8.44 -16.48 10.17
N LEU A 175 7.55 -15.57 9.73
CA LEU A 175 7.52 -14.17 10.17
C LEU A 175 7.38 -14.08 11.70
N LYS A 176 6.53 -14.93 12.29
CA LYS A 176 6.37 -15.02 13.75
C LYS A 176 7.65 -15.47 14.43
N ASP A 177 8.31 -16.51 13.91
CA ASP A 177 9.54 -17.08 14.49
C ASP A 177 10.70 -16.06 14.51
N VAL A 178 10.81 -15.22 13.48
CA VAL A 178 11.83 -14.17 13.42
C VAL A 178 11.37 -12.83 14.02
N ASN A 179 10.16 -12.76 14.58
CA ASN A 179 9.54 -11.55 15.13
C ASN A 179 9.54 -10.38 14.12
N ALA A 180 9.09 -10.69 12.90
CA ALA A 180 8.91 -9.72 11.84
C ALA A 180 7.50 -9.13 11.83
N ILE A 181 7.42 -7.85 11.46
CA ILE A 181 6.19 -7.05 11.38
C ILE A 181 5.73 -6.81 9.94
N GLY A 182 6.45 -7.36 8.97
CA GLY A 182 6.18 -7.23 7.54
C GLY A 182 7.15 -8.06 6.72
N GLY A 183 6.87 -8.22 5.44
CA GLY A 183 7.74 -8.98 4.55
C GLY A 183 7.60 -8.59 3.09
N GLY A 184 8.50 -9.06 2.24
CA GLY A 184 8.43 -8.93 0.80
C GLY A 184 8.69 -10.28 0.14
N TRP A 185 8.02 -10.53 -0.98
CA TRP A 185 8.16 -11.78 -1.71
C TRP A 185 8.52 -11.52 -3.18
N THR A 186 9.69 -12.01 -3.60
CA THR A 186 10.21 -11.71 -4.95
C THR A 186 9.30 -12.25 -6.04
N SER A 187 8.83 -13.49 -5.92
CA SER A 187 8.01 -14.19 -6.93
C SER A 187 8.68 -14.25 -8.31
N GLN A 188 8.65 -13.17 -9.07
CA GLN A 188 9.11 -13.11 -10.44
C GLN A 188 10.63 -12.89 -10.51
N LEU A 189 11.38 -13.58 -11.36
CA LEU A 189 10.92 -14.66 -12.24
C LEU A 189 11.08 -16.05 -11.60
N ALA A 190 12.01 -16.21 -10.64
CA ALA A 190 12.55 -17.50 -10.23
C ALA A 190 11.52 -18.45 -9.57
N TRP A 191 10.45 -17.93 -8.96
CA TRP A 191 9.42 -18.75 -8.32
C TRP A 191 8.32 -19.16 -9.29
N GLY A 192 7.65 -18.18 -9.91
CA GLY A 192 6.40 -18.39 -10.65
C GLY A 192 6.52 -18.37 -12.16
N SER A 193 7.62 -17.84 -12.71
CA SER A 193 7.70 -17.41 -14.12
C SER A 193 8.79 -18.11 -14.94
N ASP A 194 9.93 -18.43 -14.35
CA ASP A 194 11.09 -18.96 -15.08
C ASP A 194 10.99 -20.47 -15.37
N ARG A 195 10.76 -20.81 -16.64
CA ARG A 195 10.62 -22.20 -17.12
C ARG A 195 11.91 -23.02 -17.08
N ARG A 196 13.07 -22.42 -16.76
CA ARG A 196 14.30 -23.18 -16.48
C ARG A 196 14.24 -23.93 -15.14
N GLY A 197 13.45 -23.41 -14.20
CA GLY A 197 13.19 -24.01 -12.89
C GLY A 197 11.92 -24.87 -12.88
N LEU A 198 11.37 -25.08 -11.68
CA LEU A 198 10.05 -25.67 -11.46
C LEU A 198 9.09 -24.57 -11.01
N PRO A 199 8.29 -23.96 -11.91
CA PRO A 199 7.38 -22.90 -11.55
C PRO A 199 6.34 -23.35 -10.52
N LEU A 200 6.25 -22.59 -9.42
CA LEU A 200 5.29 -22.78 -8.32
C LEU A 200 4.17 -21.75 -8.40
N SER A 201 3.03 -22.03 -7.76
CA SER A 201 1.89 -21.12 -7.77
C SER A 201 2.26 -19.71 -7.32
N THR A 202 1.68 -18.70 -7.98
CA THR A 202 1.81 -17.29 -7.60
C THR A 202 1.48 -17.10 -6.11
N ALA A 203 2.13 -16.11 -5.50
CA ALA A 203 1.93 -15.78 -4.10
C ALA A 203 0.70 -14.88 -3.88
N ASP A 204 -0.08 -14.61 -4.93
CA ASP A 204 -1.05 -13.52 -4.94
C ASP A 204 -2.07 -13.60 -3.80
N ILE A 205 -2.67 -14.78 -3.59
CA ILE A 205 -3.59 -14.99 -2.46
C ILE A 205 -2.87 -14.85 -1.11
N ALA A 206 -1.61 -15.26 -0.99
CA ALA A 206 -0.86 -15.13 0.25
C ALA A 206 -0.57 -13.67 0.58
N GLU A 207 -0.12 -12.89 -0.40
CA GLU A 207 0.11 -11.45 -0.30
C GLU A 207 -1.19 -10.71 0.06
N SER A 208 -2.30 -11.07 -0.57
CA SER A 208 -3.63 -10.56 -0.24
C SER A 208 -4.02 -10.85 1.20
N LEU A 209 -3.84 -12.07 1.68
CA LEU A 209 -4.18 -12.46 3.06
C LEU A 209 -3.32 -11.71 4.08
N PHE A 210 -2.01 -11.54 3.84
CA PHE A 210 -1.16 -10.74 4.75
C PHE A 210 -1.64 -9.30 4.90
N ASN A 211 -1.99 -8.68 3.77
CA ASN A 211 -2.43 -7.28 3.72
C ASN A 211 -3.91 -7.08 4.11
N SER A 212 -4.66 -8.14 4.40
CA SER A 212 -6.07 -8.06 4.80
C SER A 212 -6.26 -8.12 6.32
N THR A 213 -7.39 -7.62 6.83
CA THR A 213 -7.72 -7.66 8.27
C THR A 213 -8.40 -8.95 8.72
N GLU A 214 -8.57 -9.93 7.82
CA GLU A 214 -9.15 -11.23 8.13
C GLU A 214 -8.51 -12.38 7.35
N ASP A 215 -8.60 -13.57 7.93
CA ASP A 215 -8.37 -14.85 7.26
C ASP A 215 -9.33 -15.93 7.82
N HIS A 216 -9.02 -17.22 7.64
CA HIS A 216 -9.83 -18.33 8.15
C HIS A 216 -9.97 -18.37 9.67
N THR A 217 -9.10 -17.67 10.41
CA THR A 217 -9.17 -17.55 11.87
C THR A 217 -10.03 -16.38 12.35
N GLY A 218 -10.58 -15.59 11.43
CA GLY A 218 -11.35 -14.38 11.71
C GLY A 218 -10.51 -13.12 11.60
N LYS A 219 -10.84 -12.10 12.39
CA LYS A 219 -10.13 -10.82 12.37
C LYS A 219 -8.70 -10.97 12.88
N LYS A 220 -7.74 -10.38 12.17
CA LYS A 220 -6.32 -10.37 12.50
C LYS A 220 -5.69 -8.98 12.25
N PRO A 221 -4.55 -8.68 12.90
CA PRO A 221 -3.73 -7.54 12.50
C PRO A 221 -3.22 -7.69 11.06
N VAL A 222 -3.11 -6.57 10.37
CA VAL A 222 -2.44 -6.50 9.06
C VAL A 222 -0.95 -6.73 9.25
N ILE A 223 -0.35 -7.53 8.38
CA ILE A 223 1.09 -7.68 8.25
C ILE A 223 1.46 -7.11 6.89
N PRO A 224 1.96 -5.85 6.80
CA PRO A 224 2.35 -5.25 5.54
C PRO A 224 3.27 -6.17 4.74
N PHE A 225 2.85 -6.49 3.52
CA PHE A 225 3.53 -7.48 2.71
C PHE A 225 3.66 -7.00 1.26
N ALA A 226 4.89 -6.80 0.80
CA ALA A 226 5.17 -6.22 -0.51
C ALA A 226 5.30 -7.30 -1.59
N THR A 227 4.47 -7.17 -2.62
CA THR A 227 4.64 -7.84 -3.92
C THR A 227 6.04 -7.53 -4.47
N GLU A 228 6.62 -8.49 -5.18
CA GLU A 228 7.89 -8.32 -5.92
C GLU A 228 9.09 -7.97 -5.03
N ASN A 229 8.98 -8.24 -3.72
CA ASN A 229 9.95 -7.88 -2.69
C ASN A 229 10.34 -6.40 -2.74
N ASP A 230 9.44 -5.51 -3.19
CA ASP A 230 9.72 -4.08 -3.24
C ASP A 230 9.90 -3.53 -1.81
N ILE A 231 11.15 -3.34 -1.39
CA ILE A 231 11.51 -2.96 -0.02
C ILE A 231 11.07 -1.54 0.28
N GLN A 232 11.16 -0.63 -0.68
CA GLN A 232 10.70 0.74 -0.49
C GLN A 232 9.15 0.81 -0.46
N ALA A 233 8.45 -0.10 -1.14
CA ALA A 233 7.00 -0.29 -0.97
C ALA A 233 6.70 -0.77 0.45
N LEU A 234 7.39 -1.82 0.88
CA LEU A 234 7.22 -2.42 2.20
C LEU A 234 7.42 -1.39 3.31
N LEU A 235 8.46 -0.56 3.22
CA LEU A 235 8.70 0.51 4.18
C LEU A 235 7.59 1.56 4.16
N THR A 236 7.04 1.89 2.99
CA THR A 236 5.86 2.77 2.87
C THR A 236 4.67 2.16 3.59
N MET A 237 4.35 0.89 3.31
CA MET A 237 3.21 0.18 3.89
C MET A 237 3.36 -0.01 5.40
N ILE A 238 4.55 -0.32 5.91
CA ILE A 238 4.80 -0.42 7.36
C ILE A 238 4.51 0.93 8.03
N CYS A 239 5.04 2.03 7.48
CA CYS A 239 4.79 3.35 8.07
C CYS A 239 3.30 3.72 8.02
N TYR A 240 2.63 3.51 6.88
CA TYR A 240 1.20 3.76 6.71
C TYR A 240 0.33 2.92 7.64
N CYS A 241 0.57 1.62 7.73
CA CYS A 241 -0.17 0.72 8.62
C CYS A 241 -0.03 1.16 10.08
N TYR A 242 1.18 1.43 10.57
CA TYR A 242 1.36 1.79 11.98
C TYR A 242 0.81 3.19 12.30
N LEU A 243 1.01 4.18 11.41
CA LEU A 243 0.51 5.54 11.64
C LEU A 243 -1.01 5.64 11.55
N SER A 244 -1.67 4.74 10.82
CA SER A 244 -3.14 4.66 10.74
C SER A 244 -3.76 3.84 11.87
N GLY A 245 -2.96 3.29 12.79
CA GLY A 245 -3.45 2.43 13.88
C GLY A 245 -3.74 0.99 13.45
N GLY A 246 -3.09 0.51 12.40
CA GLY A 246 -3.19 -0.86 11.90
C GLY A 246 -4.10 -1.01 10.68
N GLN A 247 -4.41 0.06 9.95
CA GLN A 247 -5.24 -0.06 8.75
C GLN A 247 -4.49 -0.81 7.64
N PRO A 248 -5.21 -1.59 6.83
CA PRO A 248 -4.63 -2.24 5.65
C PRO A 248 -4.10 -1.17 4.70
N THR A 249 -2.94 -1.43 4.10
CA THR A 249 -2.38 -0.57 3.06
C THR A 249 -2.56 -1.25 1.72
N LEU A 250 -3.16 -0.54 0.77
CA LEU A 250 -3.39 -1.05 -0.58
C LEU A 250 -2.12 -0.90 -1.41
N PHE A 251 -1.49 -2.02 -1.76
CA PHE A 251 -0.40 -2.09 -2.73
C PHE A 251 -0.97 -2.01 -4.15
N MET A 252 -0.41 -1.15 -5.00
CA MET A 252 -0.85 -0.98 -6.40
C MET A 252 0.33 -0.70 -7.33
N ASP A 253 0.26 -1.22 -8.55
CA ASP A 253 1.01 -0.62 -9.65
C ASP A 253 0.37 0.71 -10.02
N PHE A 254 1.21 1.70 -10.24
CA PHE A 254 0.89 2.96 -10.89
C PHE A 254 0.73 2.71 -12.41
N ARG A 255 -0.32 1.98 -12.78
CA ARG A 255 -0.41 1.30 -14.08
C ARG A 255 -0.72 2.23 -15.24
N LYS A 256 -1.83 2.96 -15.15
CA LYS A 256 -2.27 3.88 -16.21
C LYS A 256 -2.91 5.11 -15.61
N VAL A 257 -2.44 6.27 -16.03
CA VAL A 257 -3.08 7.55 -15.76
C VAL A 257 -4.04 7.87 -16.91
N TYR A 258 -5.27 8.23 -16.56
CA TYR A 258 -6.30 8.70 -17.45
C TYR A 258 -6.52 10.20 -17.24
N GLU A 259 -6.09 10.99 -18.23
CA GLU A 259 -6.33 12.43 -18.22
C GLU A 259 -7.78 12.77 -18.65
N PRO A 260 -8.33 13.93 -18.25
CA PRO A 260 -9.71 14.32 -18.56
C PRO A 260 -10.10 14.17 -20.04
N TRP A 261 -9.19 14.47 -20.96
CA TRP A 261 -9.44 14.36 -22.40
C TRP A 261 -9.49 12.89 -22.87
N GLU A 262 -8.68 12.00 -22.31
CA GLU A 262 -8.68 10.55 -22.62
C GLU A 262 -10.00 9.92 -22.18
N ILE A 263 -10.45 10.30 -20.98
CA ILE A 263 -11.72 9.86 -20.40
C ILE A 263 -12.89 10.23 -21.31
N ARG A 264 -12.98 11.50 -21.71
CA ARG A 264 -14.06 11.99 -22.59
C ARG A 264 -14.01 11.33 -23.95
N LYS A 265 -12.82 11.15 -24.53
CA LYS A 265 -12.63 10.43 -25.79
C LYS A 265 -13.14 9.00 -25.68
N LYS A 266 -12.72 8.26 -24.65
CA LYS A 266 -13.12 6.87 -24.46
C LYS A 266 -14.63 6.73 -24.19
N ALA A 267 -15.21 7.61 -23.38
CA ALA A 267 -16.65 7.63 -23.15
C ALA A 267 -17.44 7.90 -24.44
N ALA A 268 -16.97 8.81 -25.31
CA ALA A 268 -17.59 9.07 -26.60
C ALA A 268 -17.51 7.85 -27.53
N GLU A 269 -16.37 7.16 -27.59
CA GLU A 269 -16.20 5.91 -28.34
C GLU A 269 -17.18 4.81 -27.86
N LEU A 270 -17.39 4.72 -26.55
CA LEU A 270 -18.30 3.75 -25.92
C LEU A 270 -19.76 4.23 -25.86
N LYS A 271 -20.06 5.45 -26.33
CA LYS A 271 -21.39 6.09 -26.23
C LYS A 271 -21.93 6.15 -24.79
N VAL A 272 -21.05 6.37 -23.82
CA VAL A 272 -21.38 6.56 -22.41
C VAL A 272 -21.70 8.04 -22.16
N ASP A 273 -22.87 8.32 -21.59
CA ASP A 273 -23.24 9.69 -21.21
C ASP A 273 -22.50 10.12 -19.93
N LEU A 274 -21.69 11.17 -20.04
CA LEU A 274 -20.93 11.74 -18.93
C LEU A 274 -21.64 12.89 -18.22
N LYS A 275 -22.77 13.39 -18.73
CA LYS A 275 -23.51 14.50 -18.10
C LYS A 275 -23.83 14.28 -16.61
N PRO A 276 -24.21 13.07 -16.15
CA PRO A 276 -24.46 12.83 -14.73
C PRO A 276 -23.23 12.99 -13.83
N PHE A 277 -22.02 13.06 -14.42
CA PHE A 277 -20.74 13.11 -13.72
C PHE A 277 -20.02 14.46 -13.89
N GLU A 278 -20.67 15.46 -14.50
CA GLU A 278 -20.15 16.82 -14.56
C GLU A 278 -19.90 17.36 -13.14
N GLY A 279 -18.76 18.01 -12.92
CA GLY A 279 -18.31 18.47 -11.59
C GLY A 279 -17.61 17.41 -10.73
N SER A 280 -17.52 16.16 -11.19
CA SER A 280 -16.76 15.13 -10.45
C SER A 280 -15.25 15.34 -10.59
N SER A 281 -14.52 15.15 -9.47
CA SER A 281 -13.07 15.38 -9.42
C SER A 281 -12.31 14.57 -10.47
N TRP A 282 -12.69 13.31 -10.68
CA TRP A 282 -12.03 12.43 -11.65
C TRP A 282 -12.25 12.85 -13.12
N LEU A 283 -13.37 13.52 -13.44
CA LEU A 283 -13.64 14.01 -14.79
C LEU A 283 -12.93 15.35 -15.08
N GLU A 284 -12.64 16.13 -14.04
CA GLU A 284 -11.92 17.40 -14.12
C GLU A 284 -10.40 17.25 -14.03
N LYS A 285 -9.92 16.36 -13.16
CA LYS A 285 -8.50 16.18 -12.83
C LYS A 285 -7.90 14.91 -13.41
N GLY A 286 -8.73 13.93 -13.78
CA GLY A 286 -8.29 12.59 -14.15
C GLY A 286 -8.14 11.65 -12.95
N PHE A 287 -7.73 10.42 -13.24
CA PHE A 287 -7.50 9.39 -12.22
C PHE A 287 -6.38 8.43 -12.65
N VAL A 288 -5.93 7.62 -11.70
CA VAL A 288 -4.96 6.54 -11.89
C VAL A 288 -5.69 5.20 -11.72
N ASP A 289 -5.51 4.28 -12.66
CA ASP A 289 -5.82 2.86 -12.47
C ASP A 289 -4.68 2.25 -11.63
N GLY A 290 -4.95 2.08 -10.34
CA GLY A 290 -4.09 1.33 -9.43
C GLY A 290 -4.38 -0.15 -9.55
N ASN A 291 -3.43 -0.91 -10.08
CA ASN A 291 -3.65 -2.31 -10.45
C ASN A 291 -2.38 -3.14 -10.19
N ASN A 292 -2.23 -3.69 -8.98
CA ASN A 292 -1.10 -4.56 -8.65
C ASN A 292 -1.12 -5.87 -9.47
N SER A 293 0.03 -6.50 -9.65
CA SER A 293 0.24 -7.69 -10.48
C SER A 293 -0.32 -9.02 -9.93
N GLY A 294 -1.52 -8.99 -9.33
CA GLY A 294 -2.30 -10.16 -8.96
C GLY A 294 -2.85 -10.15 -7.54
N SER A 295 -2.32 -9.33 -6.63
CA SER A 295 -2.71 -9.33 -5.21
C SER A 295 -3.13 -7.96 -4.72
N ALA A 296 -4.03 -7.91 -3.75
CA ALA A 296 -4.32 -6.70 -2.98
C ALA A 296 -5.13 -7.04 -1.72
N SER A 297 -5.16 -6.11 -0.76
CA SER A 297 -5.95 -6.26 0.46
C SER A 297 -7.45 -6.39 0.16
N LEU A 298 -8.10 -7.40 0.75
CA LEU A 298 -9.52 -7.67 0.56
C LEU A 298 -10.41 -6.60 1.22
N ASP A 299 -9.85 -5.78 2.10
CA ASP A 299 -10.54 -4.67 2.78
C ASP A 299 -10.94 -3.54 1.83
N TYR A 300 -10.34 -3.46 0.65
CA TYR A 300 -10.66 -2.47 -0.38
C TYR A 300 -11.73 -2.95 -1.36
N ALA A 301 -12.20 -4.20 -1.22
CA ALA A 301 -13.20 -4.78 -2.10
C ALA A 301 -14.59 -4.81 -1.44
N THR A 302 -15.62 -4.41 -2.18
CA THR A 302 -17.00 -4.77 -1.81
C THR A 302 -17.26 -6.25 -2.11
N GLU A 303 -16.73 -6.71 -3.24
CA GLU A 303 -16.79 -8.10 -3.69
C GLU A 303 -15.45 -8.44 -4.36
N ALA A 304 -14.85 -9.56 -3.95
CA ALA A 304 -13.59 -10.05 -4.49
C ALA A 304 -13.75 -11.40 -5.18
N PHE A 305 -12.89 -11.63 -6.17
CA PHE A 305 -12.86 -12.80 -7.03
C PHE A 305 -11.46 -13.41 -7.01
N LEU A 306 -11.40 -14.72 -7.31
CA LEU A 306 -10.15 -15.37 -7.67
C LEU A 306 -10.17 -15.72 -9.14
N PHE A 307 -9.15 -15.29 -9.87
CA PHE A 307 -8.93 -15.69 -11.26
C PHE A 307 -7.68 -16.55 -11.35
N LYS A 308 -7.76 -17.65 -12.08
CA LYS A 308 -6.58 -18.47 -12.35
C LYS A 308 -5.57 -17.64 -13.16
N ALA A 309 -4.33 -17.58 -12.69
CA ALA A 309 -3.27 -16.81 -13.33
C ALA A 309 -3.01 -17.32 -14.75
N ILE A 310 -2.63 -16.41 -15.65
CA ILE A 310 -2.40 -16.70 -17.07
C ILE A 310 -1.02 -17.36 -17.26
N GLU A 311 -0.99 -18.55 -17.87
CA GLU A 311 0.22 -19.38 -17.99
C GLU A 311 1.36 -18.70 -18.76
N TYR A 312 1.04 -17.79 -19.68
CA TYR A 312 2.04 -17.04 -20.44
C TYR A 312 2.97 -16.23 -19.54
N TYR A 313 2.42 -15.55 -18.52
CA TYR A 313 3.19 -14.76 -17.55
C TYR A 313 3.63 -15.60 -16.35
N PHE A 314 2.75 -16.51 -15.90
CA PHE A 314 2.95 -17.32 -14.70
C PHE A 314 2.75 -18.80 -15.04
N PRO A 315 3.78 -19.50 -15.58
CA PRO A 315 3.73 -20.94 -15.82
C PRO A 315 3.48 -21.76 -14.55
N GLY A 316 3.79 -21.21 -13.38
CA GLY A 316 3.45 -21.79 -12.08
C GLY A 316 1.96 -21.77 -11.77
N LEU A 317 1.18 -21.00 -12.53
CA LEU A 317 -0.24 -20.71 -12.33
C LEU A 317 -0.47 -20.19 -10.90
N GLY A 318 -1.66 -20.37 -10.35
CA GLY A 318 -2.05 -19.78 -9.07
C GLY A 318 -3.37 -19.05 -9.25
N PHE A 319 -3.72 -18.23 -8.28
CA PHE A 319 -4.96 -17.47 -8.28
C PHE A 319 -4.69 -16.03 -7.86
N SER A 320 -4.86 -15.11 -8.80
CA SER A 320 -4.87 -13.69 -8.51
C SER A 320 -6.17 -13.31 -7.80
N VAL A 321 -6.08 -12.37 -6.88
CA VAL A 321 -7.21 -11.67 -6.31
C VAL A 321 -7.60 -10.53 -7.24
N SER A 322 -8.86 -10.47 -7.63
CA SER A 322 -9.42 -9.39 -8.44
C SER A 322 -10.65 -8.81 -7.79
N TYR A 323 -10.85 -7.51 -7.99
CA TYR A 323 -12.05 -6.78 -7.62
C TYR A 323 -12.02 -5.41 -8.30
N LEU A 324 -13.15 -4.70 -8.22
CA LEU A 324 -13.20 -3.27 -8.46
C LEU A 324 -13.56 -2.57 -7.15
N SER A 325 -12.66 -1.71 -6.66
CA SER A 325 -12.90 -0.96 -5.42
C SER A 325 -14.13 -0.05 -5.54
N PRO A 326 -14.96 0.08 -4.48
CA PRO A 326 -16.03 1.06 -4.46
C PRO A 326 -15.47 2.48 -4.43
N ALA A 327 -16.31 3.47 -4.78
CA ALA A 327 -15.98 4.88 -4.59
C ALA A 327 -15.97 5.27 -3.10
N GLY A 328 -15.23 6.34 -2.77
CA GLY A 328 -15.30 7.00 -1.47
C GLY A 328 -14.32 6.49 -0.41
N ILE A 329 -13.36 5.63 -0.78
CA ILE A 329 -12.26 5.24 0.12
C ILE A 329 -11.26 6.39 0.16
N LYS A 330 -11.29 7.19 1.22
CA LYS A 330 -10.46 8.39 1.39
C LYS A 330 -9.23 8.13 2.23
N GLY A 331 -8.09 8.70 1.83
CA GLY A 331 -6.84 8.49 2.53
C GLY A 331 -5.66 9.27 1.95
N LEU A 332 -4.47 8.87 2.35
CA LEU A 332 -3.23 9.31 1.69
C LEU A 332 -2.80 8.25 0.69
N ALA A 333 -2.54 8.70 -0.54
CA ALA A 333 -1.90 7.89 -1.58
C ALA A 333 -0.48 8.39 -1.83
N GLY A 334 0.51 7.50 -1.81
CA GLY A 334 1.90 7.90 -2.01
C GLY A 334 2.93 6.79 -1.93
N ARG A 335 4.19 7.22 -1.95
CA ARG A 335 5.35 6.35 -2.04
C ARG A 335 6.60 6.96 -1.41
N LEU A 336 7.29 6.19 -0.55
CA LEU A 336 8.66 6.49 -0.16
C LEU A 336 9.65 6.15 -1.28
N ALA A 337 10.61 7.05 -1.48
CA ALA A 337 11.76 6.85 -2.35
C ALA A 337 13.06 7.13 -1.61
N TYR A 338 14.03 6.21 -1.68
CA TYR A 338 15.38 6.44 -1.20
C TYR A 338 16.24 7.06 -2.30
N SER A 339 17.06 8.05 -1.96
CA SER A 339 17.99 8.69 -2.90
C SER A 339 19.40 8.65 -2.36
N ASP A 340 20.31 7.98 -3.07
CA ASP A 340 21.74 7.93 -2.74
C ASP A 340 22.39 9.32 -2.71
N LEU A 341 21.92 10.25 -3.55
CA LEU A 341 22.43 11.63 -3.59
C LEU A 341 22.28 12.34 -2.23
N SER A 342 21.15 12.13 -1.57
CA SER A 342 20.86 12.77 -0.28
C SER A 342 21.13 11.86 0.92
N GLY A 343 21.18 10.54 0.70
CA GLY A 343 21.19 9.53 1.75
C GLY A 343 19.89 9.48 2.56
N LEU A 344 18.78 10.01 2.03
CA LEU A 344 17.50 10.15 2.72
C LEU A 344 16.37 9.47 1.96
N PHE A 345 15.32 9.11 2.71
CA PHE A 345 14.00 8.84 2.13
C PHE A 345 13.23 10.14 1.91
N THR A 346 12.46 10.17 0.84
CA THR A 346 11.48 11.23 0.54
C THR A 346 10.11 10.59 0.35
N MET A 347 9.09 11.13 1.02
CA MET A 347 7.70 10.76 0.78
C MET A 347 7.10 11.66 -0.29
N VAL A 348 6.61 11.04 -1.37
CA VAL A 348 5.81 11.68 -2.41
C VAL A 348 4.37 11.18 -2.25
N GLN A 349 3.46 12.03 -1.80
CA GLN A 349 2.08 11.63 -1.49
C GLN A 349 1.08 12.79 -1.62
N GLY A 350 -0.20 12.48 -1.59
CA GLY A 350 -1.29 13.45 -1.48
C GLY A 350 -2.58 12.82 -0.96
N GLU A 351 -3.53 13.65 -0.55
CA GLU A 351 -4.90 13.22 -0.25
C GLU A 351 -5.56 12.73 -1.53
N ALA A 352 -6.18 11.56 -1.44
CA ALA A 352 -6.80 10.89 -2.56
C ALA A 352 -8.03 10.11 -2.13
N GLU A 353 -8.89 9.83 -3.10
CA GLU A 353 -10.08 8.99 -2.92
C GLU A 353 -10.26 8.01 -4.08
N SER A 354 -10.82 6.84 -3.77
CA SER A 354 -11.29 5.92 -4.80
C SER A 354 -12.55 6.46 -5.48
N ILE A 355 -12.69 6.20 -6.78
CA ILE A 355 -13.83 6.65 -7.59
C ILE A 355 -14.47 5.49 -8.36
N SER A 356 -15.75 5.65 -8.71
CA SER A 356 -16.49 4.73 -9.56
C SER A 356 -16.74 5.37 -10.92
N LEU A 357 -16.50 4.61 -11.99
CA LEU A 357 -16.83 5.00 -13.36
C LEU A 357 -18.18 4.40 -13.76
N PRO A 358 -18.85 4.94 -14.81
CA PRO A 358 -19.94 4.25 -15.46
C PRO A 358 -19.55 2.79 -15.80
N PRO A 359 -20.42 1.79 -15.57
CA PRO A 359 -20.04 0.38 -15.67
C PRO A 359 -19.33 -0.02 -16.97
N LEU A 360 -19.83 0.40 -18.13
CA LEU A 360 -19.19 0.10 -19.42
C LEU A 360 -17.79 0.73 -19.55
N LEU A 361 -17.59 1.93 -19.00
CA LEU A 361 -16.29 2.59 -18.99
C LEU A 361 -15.33 1.91 -18.01
N ALA A 362 -15.80 1.56 -16.82
CA ALA A 362 -15.01 0.81 -15.82
C ALA A 362 -14.48 -0.50 -16.40
N GLU A 363 -15.34 -1.26 -17.05
CA GLU A 363 -15.00 -2.53 -17.69
C GLU A 363 -13.94 -2.37 -18.79
N GLU A 364 -14.05 -1.33 -19.63
CA GLU A 364 -13.06 -1.07 -20.67
C GLU A 364 -11.73 -0.59 -20.09
N VAL A 365 -11.74 0.19 -18.99
CA VAL A 365 -10.52 0.55 -18.26
C VAL A 365 -9.85 -0.70 -17.69
N CYS A 366 -10.60 -1.59 -17.03
CA CYS A 366 -10.05 -2.82 -16.45
C CYS A 366 -9.43 -3.73 -17.53
N ARG A 367 -10.06 -3.83 -18.72
CA ARG A 367 -9.53 -4.61 -19.84
C ARG A 367 -8.32 -3.99 -20.53
N ALA A 368 -8.07 -2.69 -20.35
CA ALA A 368 -6.92 -2.03 -20.94
C ALA A 368 -5.60 -2.35 -20.20
N SER A 369 -5.69 -2.83 -18.96
CA SER A 369 -4.56 -3.38 -18.19
C SER A 369 -4.67 -4.91 -18.10
N ASP A 370 -4.75 -5.51 -16.91
CA ASP A 370 -5.03 -6.94 -16.75
C ASP A 370 -6.33 -7.12 -15.98
N TYR A 371 -7.31 -7.73 -16.65
CA TYR A 371 -8.66 -7.90 -16.12
C TYR A 371 -8.74 -8.84 -14.91
N SER A 372 -7.75 -9.71 -14.75
CA SER A 372 -7.72 -10.72 -13.69
C SER A 372 -7.08 -10.21 -12.39
N TRP A 373 -6.68 -8.94 -12.36
CA TRP A 373 -6.00 -8.30 -11.24
C TRP A 373 -6.95 -7.33 -10.50
N PRO A 374 -6.59 -6.80 -9.32
CA PRO A 374 -7.46 -5.93 -8.53
C PRO A 374 -7.33 -4.47 -8.99
N HIS A 375 -8.46 -3.84 -9.31
CA HIS A 375 -8.52 -2.46 -9.78
C HIS A 375 -9.03 -1.50 -8.72
N THR A 376 -8.31 -0.39 -8.55
CA THR A 376 -8.76 0.77 -7.79
C THR A 376 -8.50 2.03 -8.58
N PHE A 377 -9.57 2.73 -8.97
CA PHE A 377 -9.44 4.02 -9.63
C PHE A 377 -9.27 5.11 -8.58
N VAL A 378 -8.13 5.79 -8.60
CA VAL A 378 -7.75 6.78 -7.58
C VAL A 378 -7.67 8.17 -8.21
N THR A 379 -8.38 9.14 -7.65
CA THR A 379 -8.20 10.57 -7.97
C THR A 379 -7.62 11.29 -6.77
N TYR A 380 -6.79 12.31 -7.00
CA TYR A 380 -6.21 13.13 -5.94
C TYR A 380 -7.04 14.38 -5.72
N ASP A 381 -7.19 14.80 -4.46
CA ASP A 381 -8.07 15.90 -4.08
C ASP A 381 -7.63 17.23 -4.69
N ARG A 382 -6.31 17.48 -4.71
CA ARG A 382 -5.72 18.77 -5.09
C ARG A 382 -4.74 18.69 -6.26
N LEU A 383 -4.53 17.50 -6.81
CA LEU A 383 -3.52 17.26 -7.84
C LEU A 383 -4.19 16.79 -9.12
N PRO A 384 -3.90 17.42 -10.28
CA PRO A 384 -4.31 16.86 -11.56
C PRO A 384 -3.51 15.59 -11.83
N ALA A 385 -4.16 14.59 -12.42
CA ALA A 385 -3.54 13.31 -12.72
C ALA A 385 -2.34 13.46 -13.67
N SER A 386 -2.35 14.47 -14.55
CA SER A 386 -1.21 14.81 -15.41
C SER A 386 0.05 15.19 -14.64
N LEU A 387 -0.08 15.80 -13.46
CA LEU A 387 1.05 16.11 -12.58
C LEU A 387 1.51 14.86 -11.83
N VAL A 388 0.57 14.10 -11.26
CA VAL A 388 0.87 12.85 -10.52
C VAL A 388 1.62 11.85 -11.42
N LYS A 389 1.21 11.76 -12.70
CA LYS A 389 1.85 10.94 -13.74
C LYS A 389 3.36 11.14 -13.86
N MET A 390 3.84 12.36 -13.62
CA MET A 390 5.25 12.72 -13.75
C MET A 390 6.00 12.72 -12.42
N GLY A 391 5.28 12.76 -11.30
CA GLY A 391 5.88 12.96 -9.97
C GLY A 391 6.03 11.70 -9.13
N MET A 392 5.31 10.60 -9.43
CA MET A 392 5.43 9.38 -8.63
C MET A 392 6.80 8.71 -8.87
N PRO A 393 7.58 8.37 -7.82
CA PRO A 393 8.99 8.02 -7.97
C PRO A 393 9.24 6.54 -8.32
N ALA A 394 8.19 5.72 -8.43
CA ALA A 394 8.28 4.29 -8.71
C ALA A 394 7.03 3.80 -9.45
N ASN A 395 7.10 2.59 -10.01
CA ASN A 395 5.96 1.90 -10.59
C ASN A 395 4.94 1.42 -9.54
N HIS A 396 5.28 1.41 -8.24
CA HIS A 396 4.35 1.06 -7.16
C HIS A 396 4.00 2.26 -6.28
N PHE A 397 2.73 2.36 -5.89
CA PHE A 397 2.23 3.35 -4.95
C PHE A 397 1.16 2.76 -4.04
N HIS A 398 0.91 3.43 -2.92
CA HIS A 398 0.13 2.86 -1.82
C HIS A 398 -0.96 3.80 -1.34
N LEU A 399 -2.15 3.28 -1.04
CA LEU A 399 -3.25 4.03 -0.42
C LEU A 399 -3.54 3.47 0.97
N VAL A 400 -3.73 4.35 1.97
CA VAL A 400 -4.14 3.96 3.33
C VAL A 400 -5.22 4.91 3.87
N THR A 401 -6.22 4.36 4.55
CA THR A 401 -7.26 5.15 5.23
C THR A 401 -6.83 5.49 6.66
N GLY A 402 -7.54 6.40 7.33
CA GLY A 402 -7.29 6.70 8.76
C GLY A 402 -5.95 7.39 9.07
N LEU A 403 -5.20 7.82 8.04
CA LEU A 403 -3.99 8.61 8.15
C LEU A 403 -4.22 9.99 7.53
N ASN A 404 -3.87 11.04 8.27
CA ASN A 404 -3.87 12.41 7.77
C ASN A 404 -2.44 12.91 7.53
N ARG A 405 -2.31 13.99 6.75
CA ARG A 405 -1.03 14.58 6.37
C ARG A 405 -0.22 15.07 7.58
N ARG A 406 -0.87 15.73 8.53
CA ARG A 406 -0.26 16.22 9.77
C ARG A 406 0.46 15.13 10.57
N ARG A 407 -0.19 13.98 10.75
CA ARG A 407 0.37 12.81 11.46
C ARG A 407 1.60 12.26 10.74
N TRP A 408 1.55 12.17 9.41
CA TRP A 408 2.71 11.80 8.61
C TRP A 408 3.87 12.80 8.79
N GLN A 409 3.57 14.10 8.77
CA GLN A 409 4.58 15.15 8.95
C GLN A 409 5.22 15.12 10.34
N TYR A 410 4.47 14.84 11.40
CA TYR A 410 5.06 14.61 12.73
C TYR A 410 6.01 13.41 12.72
N PHE A 411 5.61 12.30 12.13
CA PHE A 411 6.45 11.10 12.05
C PHE A 411 7.72 11.33 11.25
N SER A 412 7.61 11.96 10.08
CA SER A 412 8.73 12.21 9.19
C SER A 412 9.78 13.13 9.81
N ASP A 413 9.42 13.97 10.78
CA ASP A 413 10.39 14.77 11.55
C ASP A 413 11.25 13.92 12.47
N TYR A 414 10.64 12.95 13.16
CA TYR A 414 11.36 12.02 14.03
C TYR A 414 12.12 10.94 13.24
N ALA A 415 11.68 10.63 12.03
CA ALA A 415 12.33 9.69 11.12
C ALA A 415 13.33 10.35 10.18
N CYS A 416 13.45 11.68 10.17
CA CYS A 416 14.28 12.45 9.24
C CYS A 416 13.98 12.14 7.75
N VAL A 417 12.70 11.94 7.42
CA VAL A 417 12.21 11.70 6.06
C VAL A 417 11.79 13.02 5.45
N LEU A 418 12.18 13.28 4.20
CA LEU A 418 11.76 14.47 3.47
C LEU A 418 10.30 14.35 3.05
N ASN A 419 9.56 15.46 3.10
CA ASN A 419 8.21 15.56 2.55
C ASN A 419 8.30 16.31 1.23
N TYR A 420 7.97 15.65 0.12
CA TYR A 420 7.91 16.32 -1.16
C TYR A 420 6.65 17.20 -1.24
N ARG A 421 6.83 18.44 -1.68
CA ARG A 421 5.74 19.38 -1.93
C ARG A 421 5.51 19.48 -3.43
N TRP A 422 4.32 19.07 -3.87
CA TRP A 422 3.87 19.25 -5.25
C TRP A 422 3.87 20.71 -5.67
N GLU A 423 4.23 20.98 -6.92
CA GLU A 423 4.56 22.30 -7.46
C GLU A 423 3.42 23.30 -7.37
N ASN A 424 2.18 22.83 -7.45
CA ASN A 424 0.97 23.65 -7.44
C ASN A 424 0.33 23.77 -6.05
N LEU A 425 0.95 23.22 -5.01
CA LEU A 425 0.43 23.29 -3.64
C LEU A 425 1.09 24.42 -2.83
N PRO A 426 0.34 25.07 -1.93
CA PRO A 426 0.92 26.04 -1.02
C PRO A 426 1.94 25.38 -0.09
N GLU A 427 2.88 26.17 0.44
CA GLU A 427 3.87 25.70 1.42
C GLU A 427 3.23 25.20 2.72
N TYR A 428 2.09 25.79 3.08
CA TYR A 428 1.32 25.44 4.26
C TYR A 428 -0.18 25.60 3.95
N SER A 429 -0.96 24.59 4.33
CA SER A 429 -2.41 24.57 4.36
C SER A 429 -2.86 24.48 5.81
N GLU A 430 -3.55 25.51 6.28
CA GLU A 430 -4.21 25.48 7.58
C GLU A 430 -5.11 24.24 7.71
N ASP A 431 -5.19 23.69 8.92
CA ASP A 431 -5.90 22.46 9.29
C ASP A 431 -5.37 21.13 8.70
N LEU A 432 -4.56 21.14 7.63
CA LEU A 432 -3.96 19.93 7.06
C LEU A 432 -2.52 19.68 7.49
N ASP A 433 -1.72 20.73 7.54
CA ASP A 433 -0.29 20.64 7.84
C ASP A 433 -0.03 20.87 9.33
N ARG A 434 0.98 20.21 9.90
CA ARG A 434 1.49 20.61 11.23
C ARG A 434 2.22 21.96 11.13
N PRO A 435 2.24 22.76 12.20
CA PRO A 435 3.14 23.91 12.29
C PRO A 435 4.60 23.50 12.06
N LEU A 436 5.36 24.36 11.37
CA LEU A 436 6.79 24.12 11.13
C LEU A 436 7.59 24.19 12.45
N PRO A 437 8.33 23.13 12.85
CA PRO A 437 9.14 23.12 14.06
C PRO A 437 10.17 24.26 14.11
N MET A 438 10.45 24.77 15.31
CA MET A 438 11.44 25.84 15.50
C MET A 438 12.82 25.46 15.00
N LEU A 439 13.20 24.18 15.13
CA LEU A 439 14.45 23.67 14.57
C LEU A 439 14.57 23.97 13.07
N TYR A 440 13.49 23.80 12.32
CA TYR A 440 13.50 24.00 10.88
C TYR A 440 13.47 25.49 10.51
N ARG A 441 12.73 26.30 11.27
CA ARG A 441 12.72 27.77 11.11
C ARG A 441 14.11 28.38 11.28
N LEU A 442 14.89 27.92 12.26
CA LEU A 442 16.25 28.42 12.50
C LEU A 442 17.30 27.95 11.48
N ASN A 443 16.97 26.97 10.64
CA ASN A 443 17.93 26.33 9.72
C ASN A 443 17.55 26.47 8.24
N GLY A 444 16.74 27.49 7.89
CA GLY A 444 16.40 27.79 6.50
C GLY A 444 15.33 26.88 5.89
N GLY A 445 14.48 26.28 6.73
CA GLY A 445 13.36 25.43 6.31
C GLY A 445 13.57 23.94 6.59
N GLU A 446 12.50 23.16 6.39
CA GLU A 446 12.47 21.73 6.70
C GLU A 446 13.50 20.92 5.92
N ILE A 447 13.55 21.10 4.60
CA ILE A 447 14.45 20.35 3.71
C ILE A 447 15.90 20.56 4.14
N GLN A 448 16.31 21.81 4.32
CA GLN A 448 17.68 22.14 4.70
C GLN A 448 18.04 21.59 6.08
N ALA A 449 17.13 21.70 7.06
CA ALA A 449 17.35 21.17 8.39
C ALA A 449 17.50 19.64 8.38
N LYS A 450 16.65 18.90 7.65
CA LYS A 450 16.73 17.44 7.53
C LYS A 450 18.02 17.00 6.81
N LEU A 451 18.44 17.69 5.76
CA LEU A 451 19.73 17.44 5.11
C LEU A 451 20.92 17.67 6.05
N LEU A 452 20.88 18.70 6.89
CA LEU A 452 21.91 18.94 7.90
C LEU A 452 21.91 17.85 9.00
N GLN A 453 20.75 17.41 9.45
CA GLN A 453 20.62 16.31 10.41
C GLN A 453 21.14 14.99 9.84
N ALA A 454 20.87 14.72 8.55
CA ALA A 454 21.36 13.53 7.85
C ALA A 454 22.90 13.46 7.76
N ARG A 455 23.59 14.61 7.76
CA ARG A 455 25.07 14.63 7.73
C ARG A 455 25.71 14.41 9.11
N ARG A 456 24.96 14.55 10.20
CA ARG A 456 25.49 14.47 11.58
C ARG A 456 25.52 13.05 12.16
N GLY A 457 24.78 12.12 11.56
CA GLY A 457 24.77 10.70 11.91
C GLY A 457 25.11 9.86 10.70
#